data_AF-A0A3M0KCC0-F1
#
_entry.id   AF-A0A3M0KCC0-F1
#
_cell.length_a   1.000
_cell.length_b   1.000
_cell.length_c   1.000
_cell.angle_alpha   90.00
_cell.angle_beta   90.00
_cell.angle_gamma   90.00
#
_symmetry.space_group_name_H-M   'P 1'
#
loop_
_entity.id
_entity.type
_entity.pdbx_description
1 polymer ?
#
loop_
_entity_poly.entity_id
_entity_poly.type
_entity_poly.pdbx_seq_one_letter_code
_entity_poly.pdbx_strand_id
1 'polypeptide(L)'
;MYPDAIKQQYTVSNTAPTDRDSVIPIHEMIHKLESQGVVSKAHSPFDSPIWPVRKSSGEWRLTVDYRALSEVTPPLSAAVPDMLELQYELESKAAKWYATIDIASAFFSIPLAAECRAQFAFTWKGVQYTWNRLPQGWKHSPTICHRLIQTALEKGEAPEHLQYIDDIIVWGNTAGEVFEKGEKIIQILLKAGFAIKRSKVKGAAQEIQFLGVKWQDGRQQIPTEVINKTTAMSPPTNKKETHAFLGAIGFGECTFPCTGRL
;
A
#
# COMPACT_ATOMS: atom_id res chain seq x y z
N MET A 1 15.73 9.33 23.67
CA MET A 1 17.14 9.76 23.63
C MET A 1 17.90 8.67 22.89
N TYR A 2 18.10 8.83 21.58
CA TYR A 2 18.81 7.84 20.76
C TYR A 2 20.32 8.07 20.92
N PRO A 3 21.13 7.03 21.15
CA PRO A 3 22.55 7.20 21.46
C PRO A 3 23.34 7.78 20.27
N ASP A 4 24.31 8.63 20.58
CA ASP A 4 25.13 9.43 19.65
C ASP A 4 25.89 8.65 18.56
N ALA A 5 25.90 7.32 18.63
CA ALA A 5 26.55 6.44 17.65
C ALA A 5 25.88 6.44 16.25
N ILE A 6 24.64 6.92 16.12
CA ILE A 6 23.91 6.95 14.83
C ILE A 6 24.40 8.11 13.94
N LYS A 7 25.05 9.14 14.50
CA LYS A 7 25.45 10.35 13.75
C LYS A 7 26.58 10.14 12.75
N GLN A 8 27.33 9.02 12.82
CA GLN A 8 28.58 8.84 12.07
C GLN A 8 28.55 7.76 10.97
N GLN A 9 27.44 7.03 10.79
CA GLN A 9 27.42 5.88 9.87
C GLN A 9 26.61 6.05 8.58
N TYR A 10 26.03 7.23 8.33
CA TYR A 10 25.29 7.51 7.10
C TYR A 10 25.93 8.66 6.32
N THR A 11 27.15 8.44 5.83
CA THR A 11 27.75 9.33 4.82
C THR A 11 28.32 8.49 3.68
N VAL A 12 27.43 8.04 2.80
CA VAL A 12 27.82 7.68 1.43
C VAL A 12 26.76 8.24 0.50
N SER A 13 27.01 9.47 0.04
CA SER A 13 26.33 10.09 -1.07
C SER A 13 26.57 9.27 -2.34
N ASN A 14 25.62 8.42 -2.70
CA ASN A 14 25.53 7.83 -4.03
C ASN A 14 24.11 8.05 -4.52
N THR A 15 23.88 9.12 -5.27
CA THR A 15 22.68 9.25 -6.09
C THR A 15 22.64 8.05 -7.03
N ALA A 16 21.71 7.12 -6.82
CA ALA A 16 21.53 5.97 -7.69
C ALA A 16 21.33 6.42 -9.15
N PRO A 17 21.69 5.60 -10.15
CA PRO A 17 21.49 5.95 -11.55
C PRO A 17 20.00 6.23 -11.78
N THR A 18 19.67 7.49 -12.00
CA THR A 18 18.31 7.88 -12.33
C THR A 18 18.12 7.62 -13.81
N ASP A 19 17.13 6.79 -14.16
CA ASP A 19 16.70 6.64 -15.56
C ASP A 19 16.49 8.04 -16.15
N ARG A 20 17.07 8.32 -17.33
CA ARG A 20 16.97 9.64 -17.98
C ARG A 20 15.50 10.06 -18.13
N ASP A 21 14.62 9.09 -18.38
CA ASP A 21 13.19 9.32 -18.57
C ASP A 21 12.46 9.65 -17.25
N SER A 22 13.07 9.33 -16.10
CA SER A 22 12.50 9.62 -14.78
C SER A 22 12.83 11.02 -14.26
N VAL A 23 13.85 11.69 -14.81
CA VAL A 23 14.38 12.93 -14.25
C VAL A 23 13.36 14.06 -14.25
N ILE A 24 12.67 14.30 -15.38
CA ILE A 24 11.67 15.38 -15.48
C ILE A 24 10.46 15.06 -14.58
N PRO A 25 9.80 13.88 -14.69
CA PRO A 25 8.64 13.55 -13.87
C PRO A 25 8.91 13.59 -12.36
N ILE A 26 10.08 13.13 -11.92
CA ILE A 26 10.45 13.14 -10.49
C ILE A 26 10.72 14.55 -9.99
N HIS A 27 11.36 15.38 -10.81
CA HIS A 27 11.59 16.78 -10.46
C HIS A 27 10.27 17.55 -10.29
N GLU A 28 9.33 17.39 -11.21
CA GLU A 28 7.99 17.98 -11.11
C GLU A 28 7.23 17.44 -9.88
N MET A 29 7.34 16.15 -9.60
CA MET A 29 6.72 15.53 -8.42
C MET A 29 7.26 16.14 -7.12
N ILE A 30 8.58 16.28 -6.98
CA ILE A 30 9.20 16.86 -5.77
C ILE A 30 8.75 18.30 -5.58
N HIS A 31 8.73 19.12 -6.64
CA HIS A 31 8.22 20.50 -6.56
C HIS A 31 6.75 20.57 -6.19
N LYS A 32 5.94 19.66 -6.72
CA LYS A 32 4.53 19.54 -6.32
C LYS A 32 4.40 19.20 -4.84
N LEU A 33 5.14 18.21 -4.35
CA LEU A 33 5.14 17.82 -2.93
C LEU A 33 5.62 18.97 -2.03
N GLU A 34 6.62 19.73 -2.47
CA GLU A 34 7.11 20.92 -1.76
C GLU A 34 6.04 22.01 -1.69
N SER A 35 5.39 22.33 -2.82
CA SER A 35 4.31 23.33 -2.87
C SER A 35 3.09 22.95 -2.01
N GLN A 36 2.86 21.65 -1.80
CA GLN A 36 1.82 21.11 -0.94
C GLN A 36 2.24 21.01 0.53
N GLY A 37 3.49 21.35 0.86
CA GLY A 37 4.06 21.23 2.20
C GLY A 37 4.28 19.79 2.66
N VAL A 38 4.19 18.80 1.76
CA VAL A 38 4.44 17.39 2.07
C VAL A 38 5.93 17.14 2.31
N VAL A 39 6.79 17.85 1.59
CA VAL A 39 8.24 17.91 1.81
C VAL A 39 8.68 19.36 1.99
N SER A 40 9.86 19.57 2.54
CA SER A 40 10.52 20.87 2.59
C SER A 40 12.01 20.70 2.41
N LYS A 41 12.67 21.74 1.89
CA LYS A 41 14.13 21.82 1.91
C LYS A 41 14.64 21.71 3.34
N ALA A 42 15.72 20.99 3.53
CA ALA A 42 16.30 20.75 4.83
C ALA A 42 17.83 20.70 4.74
N HIS A 43 18.47 20.85 5.90
CA HIS A 43 19.86 20.51 6.09
C HIS A 43 19.94 19.48 7.21
N SER A 44 20.24 18.24 6.84
CA SER A 44 20.20 17.06 7.68
C SER A 44 21.53 16.32 7.60
N PRO A 45 22.02 15.77 8.72
CA PRO A 45 23.17 14.87 8.71
C PRO A 45 22.86 13.49 8.08
N PHE A 46 21.58 13.21 7.76
CA PHE A 46 21.15 11.98 7.11
C PHE A 46 20.86 12.22 5.64
N ASP A 47 21.03 11.20 4.81
CA ASP A 47 20.59 11.22 3.41
C ASP A 47 20.28 9.80 2.95
N SER A 48 19.07 9.59 2.42
CA SER A 48 18.65 8.33 1.81
C SER A 48 18.58 8.49 0.30
N PRO A 49 19.10 7.53 -0.50
CA PRO A 49 19.09 7.65 -1.94
C PRO A 49 17.66 7.51 -2.47
N ILE A 50 17.37 8.22 -3.55
CA ILE A 50 16.10 8.06 -4.26
C ILE A 50 16.19 6.93 -5.28
N TRP A 51 15.07 6.26 -5.52
CA TRP A 51 14.92 5.19 -6.49
C TRP A 51 13.60 5.34 -7.26
N PRO A 52 13.56 6.14 -8.34
CA PRO A 52 12.34 6.27 -9.12
C PRO A 52 11.84 4.94 -9.67
N VAL A 53 10.56 4.65 -9.47
CA VAL A 53 9.93 3.41 -9.95
C VAL A 53 8.89 3.77 -11.00
N ARG A 54 8.96 3.12 -12.16
CA ARG A 54 7.94 3.23 -13.20
C ARG A 54 6.81 2.24 -12.91
N LYS A 55 5.58 2.75 -12.80
CA LYS A 55 4.37 1.91 -12.66
C LYS A 55 4.05 1.23 -14.00
N SER A 56 3.25 0.17 -13.94
CA SER A 56 2.65 -0.47 -15.13
C SER A 56 1.78 0.50 -15.94
N SER A 57 1.19 1.52 -15.30
CA SER A 57 0.48 2.61 -15.97
C SER A 57 1.39 3.56 -16.76
N GLY A 58 2.70 3.40 -16.67
CA GLY A 58 3.70 4.28 -17.29
C GLY A 58 4.10 5.49 -16.44
N GLU A 59 3.35 5.80 -15.37
CA GLU A 59 3.66 6.89 -14.44
C GLU A 59 4.90 6.61 -13.58
N TRP A 60 5.66 7.65 -13.26
CA TRP A 60 6.77 7.58 -12.31
C TRP A 60 6.34 7.81 -10.87
N ARG A 61 6.96 7.08 -9.94
CA ARG A 61 6.80 7.24 -8.49
C ARG A 61 8.13 7.60 -7.86
N LEU A 62 8.12 8.62 -7.01
CA LEU A 62 9.24 8.90 -6.12
C LEU A 62 9.24 7.85 -5.00
N THR A 63 10.26 7.00 -5.00
CA THR A 63 10.58 6.12 -3.87
C THR A 63 11.90 6.56 -3.28
N VAL A 64 11.99 6.56 -1.96
CA VAL A 64 13.23 6.79 -1.23
C VAL A 64 13.62 5.49 -0.56
N ASP A 65 14.88 5.09 -0.68
CA ASP A 65 15.37 3.83 -0.15
C ASP A 65 15.71 3.96 1.34
N TYR A 66 14.73 3.63 2.18
CA TYR A 66 14.87 3.63 3.63
C TYR A 66 15.34 2.28 4.21
N ARG A 67 15.95 1.38 3.42
CA ARG A 67 16.42 0.09 3.94
C ARG A 67 17.40 0.25 5.10
N ALA A 68 18.40 1.10 4.94
CA ALA A 68 19.42 1.31 5.97
C ALA A 68 18.87 1.98 7.24
N LEU A 69 17.89 2.89 7.11
CA LEU A 69 17.14 3.43 8.25
C LEU A 69 16.28 2.35 8.93
N SER A 70 15.70 1.46 8.12
CA SER A 70 14.84 0.38 8.60
C SER A 70 15.62 -0.66 9.42
N GLU A 71 16.89 -0.92 9.11
CA GLU A 71 17.72 -1.86 9.87
C GLU A 71 17.98 -1.40 11.31
N VAL A 72 18.19 -0.10 11.52
CA VAL A 72 18.47 0.47 12.85
C VAL A 72 17.21 0.89 13.62
N THR A 73 16.05 0.88 12.98
CA THR A 73 14.78 1.20 13.62
C THR A 73 14.27 -0.01 14.41
N PRO A 74 13.95 0.13 15.71
CA PRO A 74 13.34 -0.95 16.49
C PRO A 74 12.07 -1.51 15.83
N PRO A 75 11.75 -2.80 16.02
CA PRO A 75 10.53 -3.38 15.49
C PRO A 75 9.29 -2.70 16.10
N LEU A 76 8.27 -2.52 15.27
CA LEU A 76 6.94 -2.08 15.68
C LEU A 76 6.02 -3.29 15.53
N SER A 77 5.21 -3.55 16.54
CA SER A 77 4.21 -4.63 16.47
C SER A 77 3.29 -4.40 15.26
N ALA A 78 3.12 -5.42 14.44
CA ALA A 78 2.25 -5.37 13.28
C ALA A 78 0.79 -5.26 13.76
N ALA A 79 0.13 -4.16 13.37
CA ALA A 79 -1.30 -3.97 13.53
C ALA A 79 -2.07 -4.33 12.25
N VAL A 80 -1.36 -4.61 11.15
CA VAL A 80 -1.96 -4.91 9.85
C VAL A 80 -2.38 -6.39 9.85
N PRO A 81 -3.65 -6.71 9.56
CA PRO A 81 -4.13 -8.08 9.47
C PRO A 81 -3.40 -8.88 8.39
N ASP A 82 -3.38 -10.20 8.55
CA ASP A 82 -2.90 -11.08 7.49
C ASP A 82 -3.85 -11.05 6.28
N MET A 83 -3.27 -11.05 5.08
CA MET A 83 -4.05 -10.91 3.85
C MET A 83 -4.97 -12.11 3.62
N LEU A 84 -4.53 -13.32 3.96
CA LEU A 84 -5.33 -14.54 3.80
C LEU A 84 -6.48 -14.56 4.80
N GLU A 85 -6.25 -14.11 6.03
CA GLU A 85 -7.31 -13.96 7.04
C GLU A 85 -8.39 -12.97 6.57
N LEU A 86 -8.00 -11.82 6.01
CA LEU A 86 -8.96 -10.85 5.45
C LEU A 86 -9.75 -11.41 4.28
N GLN A 87 -9.11 -12.20 3.40
CA GLN A 87 -9.79 -12.85 2.29
C GLN A 87 -10.81 -13.88 2.79
N TYR A 88 -10.43 -14.72 3.75
CA TYR A 88 -11.36 -15.68 4.36
C TYR A 88 -12.54 -14.99 5.05
N GLU A 89 -12.27 -13.91 5.79
CA GLU A 89 -13.32 -13.13 6.42
C GLU A 89 -14.27 -12.56 5.37
N LEU A 90 -13.77 -11.98 4.29
CA LEU A 90 -14.60 -11.42 3.22
C LEU A 90 -15.47 -12.48 2.54
N GLU A 91 -14.91 -13.65 2.25
CA GLU A 91 -15.64 -14.80 1.69
C GLU A 91 -16.78 -15.24 2.62
N SER A 92 -16.52 -15.26 3.94
CA SER A 92 -17.52 -15.65 4.94
C SER A 92 -18.75 -14.74 4.99
N LYS A 93 -18.65 -13.50 4.49
CA LYS A 93 -19.77 -12.54 4.46
C LYS A 93 -20.82 -12.90 3.40
N ALA A 94 -20.46 -13.70 2.40
CA ALA A 94 -21.33 -14.15 1.30
C ALA A 94 -22.16 -13.02 0.65
N ALA A 95 -21.56 -11.83 0.51
CA ALA A 95 -22.28 -10.64 0.08
C ALA A 95 -22.42 -10.56 -1.45
N LYS A 96 -23.46 -9.84 -1.91
CA LYS A 96 -23.76 -9.65 -3.34
C LYS A 96 -23.20 -8.36 -3.91
N TRP A 97 -23.07 -7.33 -3.07
CA TRP A 97 -22.61 -6.00 -3.46
C TRP A 97 -21.43 -5.59 -2.60
N TYR A 98 -20.48 -4.91 -3.23
CA TYR A 98 -19.25 -4.43 -2.63
C TYR A 98 -18.95 -3.01 -3.07
N ALA A 99 -18.31 -2.22 -2.22
CA ALA A 99 -17.65 -0.98 -2.61
C ALA A 99 -16.28 -0.92 -1.98
N THR A 100 -15.33 -0.33 -2.70
CA THR A 100 -13.97 -0.14 -2.19
C THR A 100 -13.61 1.33 -2.13
N ILE A 101 -12.86 1.69 -1.10
CA ILE A 101 -12.38 3.04 -0.84
C ILE A 101 -10.87 2.95 -0.72
N ASP A 102 -10.15 3.51 -1.69
CA ASP A 102 -8.70 3.73 -1.63
C ASP A 102 -8.48 5.14 -1.05
N ILE A 103 -7.88 5.20 0.14
CA ILE A 103 -7.51 6.46 0.81
C ILE A 103 -6.22 6.96 0.15
N ALA A 104 -6.39 7.55 -1.02
CA ALA A 104 -5.28 7.98 -1.86
C ALA A 104 -4.28 8.85 -1.07
N SER A 105 -3.01 8.43 -1.06
CA SER A 105 -1.96 9.16 -0.36
C SER A 105 -2.25 9.32 1.15
N ALA A 106 -2.89 8.33 1.79
CA ALA A 106 -3.18 8.32 3.22
C ALA A 106 -1.95 8.71 4.07
N PHE A 107 -0.77 8.19 3.71
CA PHE A 107 0.51 8.54 4.33
C PHE A 107 0.75 10.06 4.38
N PHE A 108 0.43 10.79 3.31
CA PHE A 108 0.63 12.24 3.24
C PHE A 108 -0.40 13.04 4.04
N SER A 109 -1.48 12.40 4.51
CA SER A 109 -2.40 13.01 5.47
C SER A 109 -1.86 12.99 6.90
N ILE A 110 -0.89 12.12 7.19
CA ILE A 110 -0.35 11.92 8.54
C ILE A 110 0.86 12.83 8.76
N PRO A 111 0.82 13.77 9.73
CA PRO A 111 1.95 14.64 10.03
C PRO A 111 3.12 13.84 10.60
N LEU A 112 4.34 14.15 10.12
CA LEU A 112 5.56 13.62 10.69
C LEU A 112 6.08 14.55 11.80
N ALA A 113 6.33 13.97 12.97
CA ALA A 113 6.90 14.65 14.12
C ALA A 113 8.21 15.36 13.75
N ALA A 114 8.39 16.59 14.20
CA ALA A 114 9.46 17.48 13.75
C ALA A 114 10.86 16.89 14.04
N GLU A 115 11.00 16.27 15.21
CA GLU A 115 12.20 15.59 15.69
C GLU A 115 12.61 14.38 14.83
N CYS A 116 11.67 13.77 14.11
CA CYS A 116 11.93 12.62 13.26
C CYS A 116 12.36 13.02 11.85
N ARG A 117 12.01 14.24 11.38
CA ARG A 117 12.16 14.64 9.98
C ARG A 117 13.59 14.51 9.47
N ALA A 118 14.60 14.86 10.27
CA ALA A 118 16.00 14.78 9.84
C ALA A 118 16.36 13.37 9.29
N GLN A 119 15.86 12.30 9.90
CA GLN A 119 16.17 10.92 9.53
C GLN A 119 15.61 10.51 8.15
N PHE A 120 14.59 11.21 7.67
CA PHE A 120 13.93 10.91 6.40
C PHE A 120 14.41 11.78 5.23
N ALA A 121 15.54 12.48 5.41
CA ALA A 121 16.09 13.34 4.38
C ALA A 121 16.56 12.56 3.14
N PHE A 122 16.45 13.21 1.98
CA PHE A 122 16.91 12.71 0.69
C PHE A 122 17.38 13.86 -0.19
N THR A 123 18.32 13.60 -1.09
CA THR A 123 18.89 14.62 -1.98
C THR A 123 18.43 14.43 -3.43
N TRP A 124 18.00 15.53 -4.05
CA TRP A 124 17.65 15.58 -5.46
C TRP A 124 18.33 16.79 -6.13
N LYS A 125 19.13 16.52 -7.16
CA LYS A 125 19.87 17.55 -7.93
C LYS A 125 20.62 18.57 -7.05
N GLY A 126 21.31 18.08 -6.02
CA GLY A 126 22.11 18.90 -5.11
C GLY A 126 21.31 19.69 -4.06
N VAL A 127 19.99 19.51 -4.02
CA VAL A 127 19.13 20.09 -2.97
C VAL A 127 18.62 18.97 -2.08
N GLN A 128 18.83 19.12 -0.77
CA GLN A 128 18.33 18.17 0.21
C GLN A 128 16.93 18.56 0.68
N TYR A 129 16.06 17.55 0.77
CA TYR A 129 14.68 17.65 1.22
C TYR A 129 14.45 16.71 2.40
N THR A 130 13.39 16.98 3.15
CA THR A 130 12.83 16.05 4.13
C THR A 130 11.31 16.05 4.08
N TRP A 131 10.69 15.00 4.60
CA TRP A 131 9.25 14.87 4.69
C TRP A 131 8.67 15.60 5.92
N ASN A 132 7.55 16.29 5.73
CA ASN A 132 6.70 16.83 6.80
C ASN A 132 5.49 15.93 7.10
N ARG A 133 5.31 14.89 6.28
CA ARG A 133 4.25 13.89 6.37
C ARG A 133 4.88 12.49 6.35
N LEU A 134 4.11 11.48 6.73
CA LEU A 134 4.62 10.11 6.78
C LEU A 134 5.12 9.68 5.38
N PRO A 135 6.38 9.26 5.22
CA PRO A 135 6.94 8.95 3.91
C PRO A 135 6.48 7.59 3.41
N GLN A 136 6.39 7.45 2.08
CA GLN A 136 6.23 6.15 1.44
C GLN A 136 7.59 5.42 1.39
N GLY A 137 7.58 4.10 1.54
CA GLY A 137 8.79 3.25 1.44
C GLY A 137 9.53 2.98 2.75
N TRP A 138 9.13 3.62 3.87
CA TRP A 138 9.65 3.25 5.19
C TRP A 138 8.84 2.11 5.81
N LYS A 139 9.53 1.16 6.47
CA LYS A 139 8.92 -0.12 6.92
C LYS A 139 7.72 0.02 7.84
N HIS A 140 7.66 1.07 8.68
CA HIS A 140 6.59 1.25 9.66
C HIS A 140 5.47 2.17 9.19
N SER A 141 5.63 2.83 8.05
CA SER A 141 4.58 3.71 7.50
C SER A 141 3.25 2.98 7.31
N PRO A 142 3.19 1.75 6.73
CA PRO A 142 1.95 0.99 6.61
C PRO A 142 1.26 0.75 7.95
N THR A 143 1.99 0.28 8.96
CA THR A 143 1.45 -0.02 10.29
C THR A 143 0.90 1.21 10.99
N ILE A 144 1.63 2.34 10.93
CA ILE A 144 1.18 3.61 11.51
C ILE A 144 -0.08 4.09 10.81
N CYS A 145 -0.10 4.04 9.47
CA CYS A 145 -1.23 4.46 8.67
C CYS A 145 -2.47 3.62 8.96
N HIS A 146 -2.33 2.30 8.95
CA HIS A 146 -3.39 1.35 9.24
C HIS A 146 -4.04 1.64 10.60
N ARG A 147 -3.21 1.76 11.65
CA ARG A 147 -3.70 2.00 13.02
C ARG A 147 -4.44 3.32 13.15
N LEU A 148 -3.97 4.39 12.50
CA LEU A 148 -4.62 5.69 12.58
C LEU A 148 -5.98 5.69 11.86
N ILE A 149 -6.06 5.05 10.69
CA ILE A 149 -7.33 4.87 9.97
C ILE A 149 -8.29 4.02 10.82
N GLN A 150 -7.83 2.89 11.34
CA GLN A 150 -8.63 2.01 12.20
C GLN A 150 -9.17 2.76 13.41
N THR A 151 -8.32 3.51 14.11
CA THR A 151 -8.71 4.33 15.26
C THR A 151 -9.77 5.38 14.88
N ALA A 152 -9.66 5.99 13.70
CA ALA A 152 -10.65 6.95 13.21
C ALA A 152 -12.00 6.27 12.94
N LEU A 153 -11.98 5.09 12.31
CA LEU A 153 -13.18 4.31 12.00
C LEU A 153 -13.88 3.82 13.27
N GLU A 154 -13.14 3.32 14.24
CA GLU A 154 -13.66 2.91 15.56
C GLU A 154 -14.33 4.08 16.29
N LYS A 155 -13.64 5.22 16.42
CA LYS A 155 -14.19 6.43 17.07
C LYS A 155 -15.40 7.00 16.34
N GLY A 156 -15.45 6.83 15.02
CA GLY A 156 -16.56 7.27 14.19
C GLY A 156 -17.74 6.29 14.13
N GLU A 157 -17.66 5.16 14.86
CA GLU A 157 -18.64 4.08 14.82
C GLU A 157 -18.92 3.65 13.36
N ALA A 158 -17.84 3.41 12.63
CA ALA A 158 -17.89 2.97 11.24
C ALA A 158 -18.77 1.70 11.12
N PRO A 159 -19.55 1.58 10.03
CA PRO A 159 -20.28 0.35 9.75
C PRO A 159 -19.29 -0.80 9.54
N GLU A 160 -19.80 -2.04 9.52
CA GLU A 160 -18.98 -3.22 9.24
C GLU A 160 -18.17 -3.06 7.94
N HIS A 161 -16.86 -3.29 8.03
CA HIS A 161 -15.89 -3.10 6.95
C HIS A 161 -14.65 -3.97 7.18
N LEU A 162 -13.85 -4.16 6.13
CA LEU A 162 -12.48 -4.66 6.24
C LEU A 162 -11.52 -3.59 5.77
N GLN A 163 -10.38 -3.52 6.44
CA GLN A 163 -9.34 -2.55 6.16
C GLN A 163 -8.01 -3.28 5.99
N TYR A 164 -7.26 -2.89 4.95
CA TYR A 164 -5.87 -3.24 4.78
C TYR A 164 -5.07 -1.99 4.44
N ILE A 165 -4.28 -1.52 5.39
CA ILE A 165 -3.55 -0.24 5.29
C ILE A 165 -4.49 0.92 4.90
N ASP A 166 -4.47 1.36 3.64
CA ASP A 166 -5.23 2.46 3.05
C ASP A 166 -6.40 2.00 2.15
N ASP A 167 -6.54 0.70 1.91
CA ASP A 167 -7.66 0.10 1.20
C ASP A 167 -8.76 -0.34 2.18
N ILE A 168 -9.99 0.10 1.94
CA ILE A 168 -11.18 -0.30 2.70
C ILE A 168 -12.18 -0.94 1.76
N ILE A 169 -12.84 -1.99 2.24
CA ILE A 169 -13.98 -2.61 1.57
C ILE A 169 -15.19 -2.67 2.49
N VAL A 170 -16.36 -2.39 1.91
CA VAL A 170 -17.67 -2.60 2.52
C VAL A 170 -18.51 -3.50 1.64
N TRP A 171 -19.48 -4.18 2.24
CA TRP A 171 -20.34 -5.14 1.56
C TRP A 171 -21.79 -5.07 2.04
N GLY A 172 -22.68 -5.69 1.28
CA GLY A 172 -24.11 -5.73 1.57
C GLY A 172 -24.91 -6.57 0.57
N ASN A 173 -26.22 -6.61 0.79
CA ASN A 173 -27.15 -7.36 -0.06
C ASN A 173 -27.76 -6.49 -1.17
N THR A 174 -27.67 -5.16 -1.05
CA THR A 174 -28.15 -4.21 -2.04
C THR A 174 -27.11 -3.14 -2.34
N ALA A 175 -27.16 -2.56 -3.53
CA ALA A 175 -26.28 -1.46 -3.90
C ALA A 175 -26.46 -0.22 -2.99
N GLY A 176 -27.70 0.08 -2.56
CA GLY A 176 -28.02 1.22 -1.70
C GLY A 176 -27.39 1.10 -0.32
N GLU A 177 -27.50 -0.08 0.31
CA GLU A 177 -26.87 -0.35 1.61
C GLU A 177 -25.35 -0.12 1.57
N VAL A 178 -24.69 -0.65 0.54
CA VAL A 178 -23.24 -0.52 0.36
C VAL A 178 -22.83 0.94 0.14
N PHE A 179 -23.63 1.67 -0.63
CA PHE A 179 -23.41 3.09 -0.87
C PHE A 179 -23.49 3.91 0.43
N GLU A 180 -24.52 3.67 1.25
CA GLU A 180 -24.68 4.34 2.55
C GLU A 180 -23.54 4.02 3.52
N LYS A 181 -23.10 2.75 3.58
CA LYS A 181 -21.93 2.35 4.38
C LYS A 181 -20.67 3.07 3.91
N GLY A 182 -20.44 3.10 2.60
CA GLY A 182 -19.28 3.77 2.00
C GLY A 182 -19.26 5.27 2.28
N GLU A 183 -20.41 5.95 2.14
CA GLU A 183 -20.53 7.38 2.45
C GLU A 183 -20.25 7.66 3.93
N LYS A 184 -20.80 6.85 4.85
CA LYS A 184 -20.53 7.00 6.29
C LYS A 184 -19.03 6.87 6.60
N ILE A 185 -18.34 5.89 6.02
CA ILE A 185 -16.89 5.71 6.17
C ILE A 185 -16.13 6.94 5.65
N ILE A 186 -16.46 7.43 4.45
CA ILE A 186 -15.83 8.61 3.87
C ILE A 186 -15.99 9.82 4.80
N GLN A 187 -17.18 10.03 5.35
CA GLN A 187 -17.44 11.14 6.27
C GLN A 187 -16.62 11.04 7.56
N ILE A 188 -16.45 9.84 8.12
CA ILE A 188 -15.61 9.61 9.30
C ILE A 188 -14.15 9.97 8.99
N LEU A 189 -13.63 9.48 7.87
CA LEU A 189 -12.23 9.70 7.47
C LEU A 189 -11.94 11.16 7.15
N LEU A 190 -12.86 11.86 6.47
CA LEU A 190 -12.75 13.30 6.20
C LEU A 190 -12.71 14.10 7.50
N LYS A 191 -13.57 13.76 8.48
CA LYS A 191 -13.55 14.39 9.82
C LYS A 191 -12.26 14.12 10.58
N ALA A 192 -11.65 12.96 10.38
CA ALA A 192 -10.35 12.61 10.95
C ALA A 192 -9.16 13.26 10.22
N GLY A 193 -9.40 14.00 9.13
CA GLY A 193 -8.37 14.74 8.39
C GLY A 193 -7.68 13.94 7.27
N PHE A 194 -8.21 12.78 6.90
CA PHE A 194 -7.70 12.03 5.74
C PHE A 194 -8.22 12.62 4.44
N ALA A 195 -7.33 12.75 3.45
CA ALA A 195 -7.71 13.14 2.11
C ALA A 195 -8.22 11.93 1.31
N ILE A 196 -9.43 12.04 0.75
CA ILE A 196 -10.02 11.00 -0.11
C ILE A 196 -10.31 11.61 -1.48
N LYS A 197 -9.81 10.97 -2.54
CA LYS A 197 -10.16 11.34 -3.92
C LYS A 197 -11.41 10.60 -4.35
N ARG A 198 -12.42 11.33 -4.85
CA ARG A 198 -13.66 10.71 -5.38
C ARG A 198 -13.38 9.66 -6.46
N SER A 199 -12.38 9.87 -7.30
CA SER A 199 -11.96 8.91 -8.35
C SER A 199 -11.41 7.58 -7.81
N LYS A 200 -11.18 7.49 -6.50
CA LYS A 200 -10.63 6.33 -5.80
C LYS A 200 -11.66 5.60 -4.95
N VAL A 201 -12.90 6.10 -4.95
CA VAL A 201 -14.06 5.39 -4.43
C VAL A 201 -14.67 4.62 -5.60
N LYS A 202 -14.62 3.29 -5.54
CA LYS A 202 -15.37 2.45 -6.47
C LYS A 202 -16.74 2.19 -5.85
N GLY A 203 -17.77 2.69 -6.53
CA GLY A 203 -19.16 2.54 -6.08
C GLY A 203 -19.62 1.08 -6.02
N ALA A 204 -20.85 0.88 -5.55
CA ALA A 204 -21.43 -0.44 -5.38
C ALA A 204 -21.37 -1.26 -6.68
N ALA A 205 -20.70 -2.40 -6.63
CA ALA A 205 -20.55 -3.33 -7.74
C ALA A 205 -20.66 -4.77 -7.26
N GLN A 206 -21.09 -5.66 -8.14
CA GLN A 206 -21.17 -7.11 -7.87
C GLN A 206 -19.84 -7.82 -8.16
N GLU A 207 -19.00 -7.23 -9.03
CA GLU A 207 -17.61 -7.64 -9.26
C GLU A 207 -16.66 -6.51 -8.83
N ILE A 208 -15.68 -6.82 -7.99
CA ILE A 208 -14.63 -5.88 -7.59
C ILE A 208 -13.25 -6.56 -7.59
N GLN A 209 -12.20 -5.75 -7.51
CA GLN A 209 -10.86 -6.22 -7.19
C GLN A 209 -10.41 -5.58 -5.87
N PHE A 210 -10.02 -6.42 -4.91
CA PHE A 210 -9.53 -6.02 -3.58
C PHE A 210 -8.34 -6.89 -3.20
N LEU A 211 -7.24 -6.27 -2.76
CA LEU A 211 -5.97 -6.94 -2.43
C LEU A 211 -5.44 -7.87 -3.53
N GLY A 212 -5.55 -7.41 -4.79
CA GLY A 212 -5.11 -8.18 -5.96
C GLY A 212 -6.08 -9.29 -6.40
N VAL A 213 -7.06 -9.64 -5.57
CA VAL A 213 -8.03 -10.71 -5.84
C VAL A 213 -9.34 -10.15 -6.40
N LYS A 214 -9.91 -10.84 -7.39
CA LYS A 214 -11.24 -10.54 -7.91
C LYS A 214 -12.32 -11.20 -7.06
N TRP A 215 -13.37 -10.47 -6.72
CA TRP A 215 -14.50 -10.95 -5.93
C TRP A 215 -15.79 -10.79 -6.72
N GLN A 216 -16.60 -11.85 -6.75
CA GLN A 216 -17.93 -11.84 -7.36
C GLN A 216 -18.84 -12.86 -6.67
N ASP A 217 -20.08 -12.47 -6.38
CA ASP A 217 -21.11 -13.31 -5.75
C ASP A 217 -20.63 -14.02 -4.47
N GLY A 218 -19.89 -13.30 -3.62
CA GLY A 218 -19.41 -13.84 -2.35
C GLY A 218 -18.19 -14.77 -2.47
N ARG A 219 -17.59 -14.87 -3.66
CA ARG A 219 -16.47 -15.80 -3.91
C ARG A 219 -15.28 -15.11 -4.55
N GLN A 220 -14.10 -15.61 -4.20
CA GLN A 220 -12.87 -15.32 -4.93
C GLN A 220 -12.95 -15.92 -6.34
N GLN A 221 -12.62 -15.10 -7.32
CA GLN A 221 -12.51 -15.51 -8.71
C GLN A 221 -11.06 -15.84 -9.05
N ILE A 222 -10.85 -16.98 -9.70
CA ILE A 222 -9.54 -17.34 -10.24
C ILE A 222 -9.27 -16.44 -11.45
N PRO A 223 -8.12 -15.75 -11.53
CA PRO A 223 -7.79 -14.93 -12.69
C PRO A 223 -7.87 -15.74 -13.99
N THR A 224 -8.52 -15.20 -15.02
CA THR A 224 -8.69 -15.88 -16.31
C THR A 224 -7.36 -16.28 -16.94
N GLU A 225 -6.28 -15.53 -16.68
CA GLU A 225 -4.93 -15.88 -17.12
C GLU A 225 -4.42 -17.18 -16.50
N VAL A 226 -4.72 -17.43 -15.22
CA VAL A 226 -4.36 -18.68 -14.53
C VAL A 226 -5.17 -19.83 -15.12
N ILE A 227 -6.46 -19.64 -15.37
CA ILE A 227 -7.32 -20.62 -16.02
C ILE A 227 -6.76 -20.97 -17.41
N ASN A 228 -6.53 -19.96 -18.25
CA ASN A 228 -6.04 -20.13 -19.61
C ASN A 228 -4.66 -20.81 -19.65
N LYS A 229 -3.73 -20.42 -18.76
CA LYS A 229 -2.42 -21.07 -18.64
C LYS A 229 -2.57 -22.53 -18.23
N THR A 230 -3.42 -22.81 -17.24
CA THR A 230 -3.65 -24.18 -16.76
C THR A 230 -4.26 -25.06 -17.84
N THR A 231 -5.26 -24.55 -18.58
CA THR A 231 -5.91 -25.28 -19.68
C THR A 231 -4.98 -25.48 -20.89
N ALA A 232 -4.04 -24.57 -21.12
CA ALA A 232 -3.08 -24.67 -22.21
C ALA A 232 -1.87 -25.59 -21.89
N MET A 233 -1.66 -25.96 -20.63
CA MET A 233 -0.55 -26.82 -20.23
C MET A 233 -0.88 -28.30 -20.43
N SER A 234 0.04 -29.04 -21.04
CA SER A 234 -0.02 -30.50 -21.08
C SER A 234 0.18 -31.09 -19.66
N PRO A 235 -0.40 -32.27 -19.35
CA PRO A 235 -0.18 -32.95 -18.08
C PRO A 235 1.33 -33.10 -17.80
N PRO A 236 1.83 -32.66 -16.63
CA PRO A 236 3.25 -32.71 -16.33
C PRO A 236 3.70 -34.17 -16.21
N THR A 237 4.78 -34.52 -16.92
CA THR A 237 5.31 -35.89 -16.98
C THR A 237 6.52 -36.09 -16.09
N ASN A 238 7.10 -34.99 -15.59
CA ASN A 238 8.30 -35.00 -14.76
C ASN A 238 8.25 -33.93 -13.68
N LYS A 239 9.14 -34.06 -12.69
CA LYS A 239 9.22 -33.15 -11.52
C LYS A 239 9.37 -31.68 -11.92
N LYS A 240 10.12 -31.35 -12.97
CA LYS A 240 10.33 -29.96 -13.40
C LYS A 240 9.04 -29.36 -13.97
N GLU A 241 8.31 -30.13 -14.77
CA GLU A 241 6.99 -29.75 -15.28
C GLU A 241 5.95 -29.67 -14.18
N THR A 242 5.99 -30.57 -13.18
CA THR A 242 5.12 -30.48 -12.00
C THR A 242 5.37 -29.20 -11.23
N HIS A 243 6.63 -28.84 -10.96
CA HIS A 243 6.96 -27.59 -10.29
C HIS A 243 6.56 -26.35 -11.11
N ALA A 244 6.72 -26.38 -12.44
CA ALA A 244 6.26 -25.31 -13.31
C ALA A 244 4.73 -25.18 -13.33
N PHE A 245 4.01 -26.30 -13.32
CA PHE A 245 2.56 -26.34 -13.22
C PHE A 245 2.07 -25.80 -11.87
N LEU A 246 2.66 -26.25 -10.76
CA LEU A 246 2.37 -25.75 -9.41
C LEU A 246 2.67 -24.25 -9.28
N GLY A 247 3.73 -23.76 -9.91
CA GLY A 247 4.02 -22.33 -10.01
C GLY A 247 2.98 -21.56 -10.83
N ALA A 248 2.52 -22.12 -11.95
CA ALA A 248 1.56 -21.49 -12.85
C ALA A 248 0.14 -21.39 -12.26
N ILE A 249 -0.27 -22.36 -11.44
CA ILE A 249 -1.56 -22.33 -10.71
C ILE A 249 -1.51 -21.42 -9.46
N GLY A 250 -0.38 -20.78 -9.18
CA GLY A 250 -0.25 -19.87 -8.05
C GLY A 250 -0.25 -20.58 -6.69
N PHE A 251 0.25 -21.82 -6.61
CA PHE A 251 0.32 -22.56 -5.34
C PHE A 251 1.10 -21.80 -4.23
N GLY A 252 1.99 -20.87 -4.62
CA GLY A 252 2.69 -19.96 -3.70
C GLY A 252 1.96 -18.65 -3.37
N GLU A 253 0.90 -18.30 -4.10
CA GLU A 253 0.10 -17.07 -3.93
C GLU A 253 -1.39 -17.41 -3.88
N CYS A 254 -1.85 -18.04 -2.78
CA CYS A 254 -3.23 -18.10 -2.28
C CYS A 254 -4.40 -18.06 -3.30
N THR A 255 -4.33 -18.80 -4.41
CA THR A 255 -5.43 -18.92 -5.37
C THR A 255 -6.30 -20.16 -5.17
N PHE A 256 -5.85 -21.13 -4.37
CA PHE A 256 -6.57 -22.39 -4.14
C PHE A 256 -6.57 -22.76 -2.64
N PRO A 257 -7.72 -22.75 -1.94
CA PRO A 257 -7.78 -23.03 -0.50
C PRO A 257 -7.53 -24.49 -0.10
N CYS A 258 -7.29 -25.42 -1.03
CA CYS A 258 -7.18 -26.84 -0.70
C CYS A 258 -6.21 -27.56 -1.62
N THR A 259 -4.99 -27.80 -1.15
CA THR A 259 -4.19 -28.98 -1.54
C THR A 259 -3.09 -29.17 -0.50
N GLY A 260 -3.48 -29.69 0.66
CA GLY A 260 -2.58 -29.88 1.79
C GLY A 260 -3.12 -30.84 2.84
N ARG A 261 -3.64 -31.99 2.42
CA ARG A 261 -3.70 -33.24 3.20
C ARG A 261 -3.71 -34.43 2.26
N LEU A 262 -2.52 -34.90 1.91
CA LEU A 262 -2.18 -36.31 1.73
C LEU A 262 -0.86 -36.54 2.44
#